data_AF-A0A5J5BJV1-F1
#
_entry.id   AF-A0A5J5BJV1-F1
#
_cell.length_a   1.000
_cell.length_b   1.000
_cell.length_c   1.000
_cell.angle_alpha   90.00
_cell.angle_beta   90.00
_cell.angle_gamma   90.00
#
_symmetry.space_group_name_H-M   'P 1'
#
loop_
_entity.id
_entity.type
_entity.pdbx_description
1 polymer ?
#
loop_
_entity_poly.entity_id
_entity_poly.type
_entity_poly.pdbx_seq_one_letter_code
_entity_poly.pdbx_strand_id
1 'polypeptide(L)'
;MDKPGGEGVTKEQMIDCYIKTLANVLGSEEEAKKKIYNVSCERYFGFGCEIDEETSNKLEGLPGVLFVLPDSYVDPENKDYGAELFVNGEIVQRSPERQRRVEPVPQRDRPRYNDRTRYVRRP
;
A
#
# COMPACT_ATOMS: atom_id res chain seq x y z
N MET A 1 -7.70 0.18 -0.91
CA MET A 1 -8.70 1.07 -1.52
C MET A 1 -9.62 0.25 -2.41
N ASP A 2 -10.86 0.67 -2.58
CA ASP A 2 -11.80 0.02 -3.51
C ASP A 2 -11.65 0.61 -4.90
N LYS A 3 -11.29 -0.22 -5.90
CA LYS A 3 -11.15 0.13 -7.32
C LYS A 3 -10.60 1.56 -7.56
N PRO A 4 -9.36 1.86 -7.14
CA PRO A 4 -8.79 3.20 -7.29
C PRO A 4 -8.79 3.60 -8.77
N GLY A 5 -9.39 4.75 -9.09
CA GLY A 5 -9.54 5.24 -10.46
C GLY A 5 -10.76 4.68 -11.23
N GLY A 6 -11.37 3.57 -10.82
CA GLY A 6 -12.56 2.98 -11.44
C GLY A 6 -12.32 1.62 -12.12
N GLU A 7 -13.28 1.16 -12.92
CA GLU A 7 -13.18 -0.11 -13.65
C GLU A 7 -12.36 0.05 -14.94
N GLY A 8 -11.43 -0.89 -15.19
CA GLY A 8 -10.64 -0.93 -16.43
C GLY A 8 -9.58 0.17 -16.55
N VAL A 9 -9.22 0.82 -15.44
CA VAL A 9 -8.20 1.89 -15.43
C VAL A 9 -6.79 1.36 -15.55
N THR A 10 -5.91 2.21 -16.09
CA THR A 10 -4.48 1.91 -16.18
C THR A 10 -3.80 2.03 -14.82
N LYS A 11 -2.62 1.44 -14.71
CA LYS A 11 -1.80 1.50 -13.50
C LYS A 11 -1.43 2.94 -13.12
N GLU A 12 -1.14 3.79 -14.09
CA GLU A 12 -0.82 5.21 -13.88
C GLU A 12 -2.02 5.95 -13.28
N GLN A 13 -3.24 5.67 -13.75
CA GLN A 13 -4.46 6.26 -13.21
C GLN A 13 -4.75 5.81 -11.77
N MET A 14 -4.42 4.56 -11.42
CA MET A 14 -4.51 4.09 -10.03
C MET A 14 -3.51 4.82 -9.14
N ILE A 15 -2.27 5.00 -9.60
CA ILE A 15 -1.22 5.70 -8.87
C ILE A 15 -1.58 7.18 -8.68
N ASP A 16 -2.13 7.84 -9.71
CA ASP A 16 -2.65 9.20 -9.61
C ASP A 16 -3.76 9.30 -8.55
N CYS A 17 -4.63 8.29 -8.46
CA CYS A 17 -5.66 8.22 -7.43
C CYS A 17 -5.06 8.11 -6.02
N TYR A 18 -4.00 7.31 -5.84
CA TYR A 18 -3.27 7.21 -4.57
C TYR A 18 -2.65 8.54 -4.16
N ILE A 19 -1.95 9.20 -5.08
CA ILE A 19 -1.31 10.50 -4.85
C ILE A 19 -2.36 11.53 -4.44
N LYS A 20 -3.47 11.63 -5.19
CA LYS A 20 -4.56 12.57 -4.88
C LYS A 20 -5.22 12.29 -3.54
N THR A 21 -5.38 11.02 -3.18
CA THR A 21 -5.95 10.62 -1.89
C THR A 21 -5.07 11.11 -0.74
N LEU A 22 -3.76 10.91 -0.82
CA LEU A 22 -2.84 11.40 0.20
C LEU A 22 -2.70 12.94 0.16
N ALA A 23 -2.73 13.54 -1.02
CA ALA A 23 -2.68 14.99 -1.18
C ALA A 23 -3.89 15.68 -0.54
N ASN A 24 -5.06 15.05 -0.49
CA ASN A 24 -6.23 15.61 0.19
C ASN A 24 -6.02 15.81 1.70
N VAL A 25 -5.15 15.02 2.34
CA VAL A 25 -4.83 15.17 3.77
C VAL A 25 -3.56 16.00 4.01
N LEU A 26 -2.58 15.93 3.11
CA LEU A 26 -1.33 16.69 3.23
C LEU A 26 -1.43 18.12 2.65
N GLY A 27 -2.39 18.37 1.76
CA GLY A 27 -2.56 19.64 1.06
C GLY A 27 -1.69 19.81 -0.19
N SER A 28 -0.85 18.83 -0.56
CA SER A 28 0.04 18.91 -1.73
C SER A 28 0.29 17.55 -2.39
N GLU A 29 0.15 17.50 -3.72
CA GLU A 29 0.52 16.31 -4.52
C GLU A 29 2.05 16.10 -4.55
N GLU A 30 2.84 17.17 -4.53
CA GLU A 30 4.30 17.06 -4.48
C GLU A 30 4.76 16.44 -3.16
N GLU A 31 4.11 16.80 -2.05
CA GLU A 31 4.39 16.19 -0.76
C GLU A 31 3.94 14.73 -0.72
N ALA A 32 2.74 14.45 -1.23
CA ALA A 32 2.23 13.08 -1.33
C ALA A 32 3.19 12.17 -2.12
N LYS A 33 3.71 12.62 -3.27
CA LYS A 33 4.69 11.86 -4.07
C LYS A 33 5.98 11.55 -3.33
N LYS A 34 6.42 12.43 -2.42
CA LYS A 34 7.62 12.22 -1.59
C LYS A 34 7.35 11.28 -0.41
N LYS A 35 6.13 11.33 0.14
CA LYS A 35 5.73 10.53 1.31
C LYS A 35 5.36 9.09 0.96
N ILE A 36 4.88 8.82 -0.24
CA ILE A 36 4.59 7.47 -0.72
C ILE A 36 5.92 6.75 -1.01
N TYR A 37 6.14 5.58 -0.40
CA TYR A 37 7.35 4.77 -0.60
C TYR A 37 7.11 3.49 -1.41
N ASN A 38 5.86 3.03 -1.51
CA ASN A 38 5.51 1.91 -2.37
C ASN A 38 4.05 2.00 -2.85
N VAL A 39 3.75 1.28 -3.93
CA VAL A 39 2.40 1.15 -4.49
C VAL A 39 2.13 -0.30 -4.87
N SER A 40 0.87 -0.73 -4.77
CA SER A 40 0.38 -2.02 -5.26
C SER A 40 -0.83 -1.79 -6.16
N CYS A 41 -0.77 -2.34 -7.37
CA CYS A 41 -1.81 -2.22 -8.39
C CYS A 41 -2.29 -3.59 -8.90
N GLU A 42 -1.88 -4.69 -8.26
CA GLU A 42 -2.17 -6.06 -8.70
C GLU A 42 -2.62 -6.97 -7.56
N ARG A 43 -1.74 -7.22 -6.57
CA ARG A 43 -2.03 -8.15 -5.45
C ARG A 43 -3.09 -7.60 -4.50
N TYR A 44 -3.02 -6.31 -4.28
CA TYR A 44 -4.02 -5.51 -3.59
C TYR A 44 -3.95 -4.10 -4.16
N PHE A 45 -4.98 -3.30 -3.91
CA PHE A 45 -5.03 -1.92 -4.37
C PHE A 45 -4.75 -0.99 -3.19
N GLY A 46 -3.53 -0.46 -3.12
CA GLY A 46 -3.13 0.46 -2.05
C GLY A 46 -1.71 0.96 -2.19
N PHE A 47 -1.32 1.83 -1.27
CA PHE A 47 0.00 2.46 -1.22
C PHE A 47 0.46 2.55 0.23
N GLY A 48 1.78 2.50 0.43
CA GLY A 48 2.44 2.77 1.71
C GLY A 48 2.97 4.19 1.72
N CYS A 49 2.78 4.91 2.83
CA CYS A 49 3.26 6.27 3.00
C CYS A 49 3.77 6.55 4.41
N GLU A 50 4.63 7.56 4.55
CA GLU A 50 5.22 7.98 5.82
C GLU A 50 4.50 9.23 6.37
N ILE A 51 3.52 9.00 7.24
CA ILE A 51 2.76 10.03 7.93
C ILE A 51 2.59 9.66 9.41
N ASP A 52 2.31 10.65 10.25
CA ASP A 52 1.98 10.42 11.65
C ASP A 52 0.55 9.86 11.82
N GLU A 53 0.27 9.32 13.01
CA GLU A 53 -1.01 8.68 13.33
C GLU A 53 -2.20 9.66 13.29
N GLU A 54 -2.00 10.93 13.66
CA GLU A 54 -3.09 11.92 13.60
C GLU A 54 -3.49 12.18 12.13
N THR A 55 -2.49 12.27 11.24
CA THR A 55 -2.73 12.43 9.81
C THR A 55 -3.33 11.16 9.18
N SER A 56 -2.89 9.97 9.60
CA SER A 56 -3.44 8.71 9.05
C SER A 56 -4.92 8.53 9.38
N ASN A 57 -5.37 8.95 10.57
CA ASN A 57 -6.78 8.92 10.96
C ASN A 57 -7.68 9.73 10.02
N LYS A 58 -7.15 10.78 9.37
CA LYS A 58 -7.90 11.59 8.39
C LYS A 58 -8.20 10.83 7.10
N LEU A 59 -7.44 9.77 6.78
CA LEU A 59 -7.65 8.94 5.60
C LEU A 59 -8.85 7.98 5.75
N GLU A 60 -9.16 7.51 6.96
CA GLU A 60 -10.21 6.50 7.19
C GLU A 60 -11.61 6.97 6.75
N GLY A 61 -11.86 8.28 6.72
CA GLY A 61 -13.13 8.85 6.29
C GLY A 61 -13.22 9.21 4.81
N LEU A 62 -12.15 9.01 4.03
CA LEU A 62 -12.14 9.42 2.63
C LEU A 62 -12.83 8.39 1.72
N PRO A 63 -13.58 8.85 0.70
CA PRO A 63 -14.23 7.95 -0.25
C PRO A 63 -13.19 7.07 -0.97
N GLY A 64 -13.45 5.77 -1.01
CA GLY A 64 -12.57 4.77 -1.65
C GLY A 64 -11.47 4.22 -0.73
N VAL A 65 -11.22 4.83 0.43
CA VAL A 65 -10.35 4.23 1.47
C VAL A 65 -11.13 3.14 2.20
N LEU A 66 -10.53 1.95 2.27
CA LEU A 66 -11.15 0.78 2.93
C LEU A 66 -10.53 0.48 4.28
N PHE A 67 -9.20 0.57 4.36
CA PHE A 67 -8.41 0.27 5.54
C PHE A 67 -7.22 1.23 5.60
N VAL A 68 -6.92 1.68 6.81
CA VAL A 68 -5.66 2.35 7.15
C VAL A 68 -5.02 1.47 8.23
N LEU A 69 -3.82 0.96 7.98
CA LEU A 69 -3.15 0.00 8.86
C LEU A 69 -1.68 0.40 9.02
N PRO A 70 -1.07 0.17 10.19
CA PRO A 70 0.37 0.31 10.35
C PRO A 70 1.09 -0.70 9.45
N ASP A 71 2.07 -0.23 8.67
CA ASP A 71 2.84 -1.09 7.77
C ASP A 71 3.99 -1.78 8.52
N SER A 72 4.53 -2.85 7.92
CA SER A 72 5.61 -3.66 8.48
C SER A 72 6.56 -4.14 7.39
N TYR A 73 7.83 -4.30 7.74
CA TYR A 73 8.82 -4.77 6.77
C TYR A 73 8.54 -6.21 6.31
N VAL A 74 8.55 -6.41 5.00
CA VAL A 74 8.63 -7.73 4.37
C VAL A 74 10.07 -8.23 4.40
N ASP A 75 11.04 -7.34 4.16
CA ASP A 75 12.47 -7.61 4.31
C ASP A 75 13.10 -6.61 5.30
N PRO A 76 13.22 -6.98 6.59
CA PRO A 76 13.79 -6.11 7.61
C PRO A 76 15.25 -5.71 7.36
N GLU A 77 16.03 -6.57 6.69
CA GLU A 77 17.45 -6.30 6.41
C GLU A 77 17.60 -5.09 5.48
N ASN A 78 16.72 -4.99 4.48
CA ASN A 78 16.71 -3.90 3.51
C ASN A 78 15.67 -2.80 3.82
N LYS A 79 14.98 -2.90 4.97
CA LYS A 79 13.86 -2.03 5.34
C LYS A 79 12.81 -1.90 4.22
N ASP A 80 12.51 -3.04 3.58
CA ASP A 80 11.61 -3.10 2.43
C ASP A 80 10.21 -3.52 2.88
N TYR A 81 9.23 -2.66 2.61
CA TYR A 81 7.82 -2.92 2.89
C TYR A 81 7.15 -3.78 1.80
N GLY A 82 7.89 -4.22 0.77
CA GLY A 82 7.35 -4.99 -0.34
C GLY A 82 6.61 -4.12 -1.35
N ALA A 83 5.63 -4.70 -2.04
CA ALA A 83 4.94 -4.10 -3.19
C ALA A 83 5.92 -3.55 -4.24
N GLU A 84 5.53 -2.57 -5.07
CA GLU A 84 6.46 -1.92 -6.01
C GLU A 84 7.04 -0.65 -5.37
N LEU A 85 8.36 -0.47 -5.44
CA LEU A 85 8.98 0.74 -4.89
C LEU A 85 8.53 1.96 -5.65
N PHE A 86 8.23 3.01 -4.90
CA PHE A 86 7.79 4.29 -5.44
C PHE A 86 8.64 5.39 -4.83
N VAL A 87 9.34 6.16 -5.66
CA VAL A 87 10.26 7.20 -5.21
C VAL A 87 9.97 8.46 -5.99
N ASN A 88 9.50 9.50 -5.29
CA ASN A 88 9.28 10.84 -5.84
C ASN A 88 8.37 10.88 -7.09
N GLY A 89 7.38 9.99 -7.19
CA GLY A 89 6.50 9.94 -8.35
C GLY A 89 6.80 8.82 -9.35
N GLU A 90 7.90 8.08 -9.18
CA GLU A 90 8.37 7.09 -10.15
C GLU A 90 8.46 5.69 -9.55
N ILE A 91 8.13 4.67 -10.35
CA ILE A 91 8.30 3.27 -9.97
C ILE A 91 9.76 2.88 -10.18
N VAL A 92 10.37 2.34 -9.12
CA VAL A 92 11.78 1.93 -9.14
C VAL A 92 11.88 0.41 -9.09
N GLN A 93 12.63 -0.16 -10.04
CA GLN A 93 12.91 -1.59 -10.07
C GLN A 93 13.95 -1.96 -9.00
N ARG A 94 13.65 -3.03 -8.25
CA ARG A 94 14.61 -3.61 -7.31
C ARG A 94 15.71 -4.36 -8.05
N SER A 95 16.85 -4.55 -7.40
CA SER A 95 17.82 -5.54 -7.87
C SER A 95 17.19 -6.94 -7.86
N PRO A 96 17.59 -7.86 -8.76
CA PRO A 96 17.02 -9.21 -8.80
C PRO A 96 17.12 -9.98 -7.47
N GLU A 97 18.16 -9.73 -6.68
CA GLU A 97 18.32 -10.34 -5.36
C GLU A 97 17.29 -9.82 -4.36
N ARG A 98 17.06 -8.51 -4.33
CA ARG A 98 16.05 -7.90 -3.47
C ARG A 98 14.64 -8.26 -3.91
N GLN A 99 14.40 -8.34 -5.21
CA GLN A 99 13.09 -8.72 -5.76
C GLN A 99 12.65 -10.11 -5.26
N ARG A 100 13.57 -11.09 -5.25
CA ARG A 100 13.27 -12.44 -4.73
C ARG A 100 12.90 -12.49 -3.24
N ARG A 101 13.32 -11.51 -2.45
CA ARG A 101 13.04 -11.44 -1.01
C ARG A 101 11.64 -10.91 -0.70
N VAL A 102 11.05 -10.14 -1.62
CA VAL A 102 9.70 -9.55 -1.48
C VAL A 102 8.64 -10.28 -2.31
N GLU A 103 9.07 -11.22 -3.15
CA GLU A 103 8.16 -12.10 -3.88
C GLU A 103 7.48 -13.08 -2.91
N PRO A 104 6.18 -13.39 -3.14
CA PRO A 104 5.50 -14.36 -2.31
C PRO A 104 6.16 -15.72 -2.52
N VAL A 105 6.74 -16.28 -1.46
CA VAL A 105 7.26 -17.64 -1.49
C VAL A 105 6.06 -18.58 -1.66
N PRO A 106 6.07 -19.50 -2.64
CA PRO A 106 5.01 -20.50 -2.78
C PRO A 106 4.84 -21.23 -1.44
N GLN A 107 3.65 -21.14 -0.85
CA GLN A 107 3.34 -21.87 0.36
C GLN A 107 3.41 -23.37 0.05
N ARG A 108 4.48 -24.05 0.49
CA ARG A 108 4.38 -25.49 0.74
C ARG A 108 3.35 -25.69 1.84
N ASP A 109 2.44 -26.64 1.62
CA ASP A 109 1.29 -26.99 2.47
C ASP A 109 1.57 -26.81 3.97
N ARG A 110 1.30 -25.61 4.49
CA ARG A 110 1.26 -25.37 5.93
C ARG A 110 -0.15 -25.75 6.38
N PRO A 111 -0.30 -26.64 7.37
CA PRO A 111 -1.63 -27.01 7.87
C PRO A 111 -2.38 -25.75 8.30
N ARG A 112 -3.53 -25.50 7.66
CA ARG A 112 -4.43 -24.38 7.95
C ARG A 112 -4.88 -24.47 9.40
N TYR A 113 -4.31 -23.66 10.28
CA TYR A 113 -4.93 -23.38 11.58
C TYR A 113 -6.02 -22.33 11.37
N ASN A 114 -7.28 -22.75 11.45
CA ASN A 114 -8.46 -21.90 11.28
C ASN A 114 -8.63 -20.99 12.51
N ASP A 115 -8.01 -19.82 12.52
CA ASP A 115 -8.25 -18.82 13.57
C ASP A 115 -9.45 -17.94 13.20
N ARG A 116 -10.64 -18.43 13.57
CA ARG A 116 -11.95 -17.88 13.20
C ARG A 116 -12.37 -16.64 14.00
N THR A 117 -11.46 -15.96 14.70
CA THR A 117 -11.85 -14.98 15.73
C THR A 117 -11.51 -13.51 15.45
N ARG A 118 -10.88 -13.16 14.32
CA ARG A 118 -10.30 -11.82 14.16
C ARG A 118 -11.19 -10.73 13.54
N TYR A 119 -12.39 -11.04 13.06
CA TYR A 119 -13.27 -10.03 12.45
C TYR A 119 -14.70 -10.13 12.98
N VAL A 120 -14.89 -9.74 14.25
CA VAL A 120 -16.21 -9.33 14.72
C VAL A 120 -16.39 -7.89 14.29
N ARG A 121 -17.21 -7.65 13.26
CA ARG A 121 -17.75 -6.31 12.99
C ARG A 121 -18.45 -5.86 14.28
N ARG A 122 -17.91 -4.84 14.94
CA ARG A 122 -18.63 -4.20 16.04
C ARG A 122 -19.84 -3.44 15.46
N PRO A 123 -21.01 -3.55 16.09
CA PRO A 123 -22.25 -2.92 15.63
C PRO A 123 -22.20 -1.40 15.74
#